data_AF-A0A945TZM9-F1
#
_entry.id   AF-A0A945TZM9-F1
#
_cell.length_a   1.000
_cell.length_b   1.000
_cell.length_c   1.000
_cell.angle_alpha   90.00
_cell.angle_beta   90.00
_cell.angle_gamma   90.00
#
_symmetry.space_group_name_H-M   'P 1'
#
loop_
_entity.id
_entity.type
_entity.pdbx_description
1 polymer ?
#
loop_
_entity_poly.entity_id
_entity_poly.type
_entity_poly.pdbx_seq_one_letter_code
_entity_poly.pdbx_strand_id
1 'polypeptide(L)' 'MHILVTVLGAAGDEILSTDAWIAGAVGVEERDNDLQIAFSDPEAGAAFAETTGGAIDQVADDTGLDEWRTH' A
#
# COMPACT_ATOMS: atom_id res chain seq x y z
N MET A 1 -13.89 -2.73 -0.91
CA MET A 1 -12.82 -3.63 -1.38
C MET A 1 -11.56 -2.81 -1.43
N HIS A 2 -10.48 -3.24 -0.81
CA HIS A 2 -9.21 -2.50 -0.80
C HIS A 2 -8.13 -3.38 -1.39
N ILE A 3 -7.04 -2.77 -1.86
CA ILE A 3 -5.89 -3.51 -2.35
C ILE A 3 -4.66 -3.11 -1.55
N LEU A 4 -3.82 -4.09 -1.28
CA LEU A 4 -2.55 -3.92 -0.61
C LEU A 4 -1.46 -4.10 -1.65
N VAL A 5 -0.63 -3.08 -1.82
CA VAL A 5 0.56 -3.14 -2.66
C VAL A 5 1.76 -3.37 -1.77
N THR A 6 2.51 -4.44 -2.01
CA THR A 6 3.74 -4.75 -1.29
C THR A 6 4.94 -4.51 -2.21
N VAL A 7 5.81 -3.58 -1.84
CA VAL A 7 7.07 -3.32 -2.53
C VAL A 7 8.21 -3.92 -1.73
N LEU A 8 8.83 -4.96 -2.31
CA LEU A 8 9.86 -5.73 -1.64
C LEU A 8 11.14 -4.90 -1.44
N GLY A 9 11.72 -4.98 -0.25
CA GLY A 9 13.00 -4.32 0.06
C GLY A 9 12.93 -2.79 0.12
N ALA A 10 11.72 -2.22 0.20
CA ALA A 10 11.49 -0.78 0.22
C ALA A 10 11.19 -0.21 1.61
N ALA A 11 11.45 -0.96 2.68
CA ALA A 11 11.44 -0.39 4.03
C ALA A 11 12.47 0.75 4.14
N GLY A 12 12.07 1.84 4.76
CA GLY A 12 12.84 3.08 4.92
C GLY A 12 12.81 3.97 3.67
N ASP A 13 12.08 3.62 2.61
CA ASP A 13 11.96 4.46 1.42
C ASP A 13 10.90 5.55 1.64
N GLU A 14 11.36 6.68 2.20
CA GLU A 14 10.53 7.86 2.47
C GLU A 14 9.92 8.47 1.20
N ILE A 15 10.61 8.35 0.06
CA ILE A 15 10.13 8.85 -1.23
C ILE A 15 8.95 8.02 -1.68
N LEU A 16 9.09 6.69 -1.70
CA LEU A 16 8.05 5.76 -2.09
C LEU A 16 6.81 5.87 -1.19
N SER A 17 7.03 6.06 0.11
CA SER A 17 5.96 6.31 1.08
C SER A 17 5.21 7.61 0.75
N THR A 18 5.93 8.68 0.38
CA THR A 18 5.33 9.95 -0.02
C THR A 18 4.56 9.83 -1.33
N ASP A 19 5.14 9.16 -2.34
CA ASP A 19 4.48 8.87 -3.61
C ASP A 19 3.20 8.06 -3.43
N ALA A 20 3.18 7.10 -2.50
CA ALA A 20 2.00 6.33 -2.15
C ALA A 20 0.86 7.22 -1.63
N TRP A 21 1.15 8.14 -0.71
CA TRP A 21 0.16 9.10 -0.21
C TRP A 21 -0.34 10.05 -1.30
N ILE A 22 0.54 10.50 -2.21
CA ILE A 22 0.16 11.32 -3.37
C ILE A 22 -0.76 10.52 -4.31
N ALA A 23 -0.50 9.24 -4.49
CA ALA A 23 -1.31 8.32 -5.29
C ALA A 23 -2.65 7.93 -4.64
N GLY A 24 -2.92 8.38 -3.40
CA GLY A 24 -4.18 8.13 -2.71
C GLY A 24 -4.19 6.89 -1.81
N ALA A 25 -3.02 6.46 -1.32
CA ALA A 25 -2.94 5.48 -0.27
C ALA A 25 -3.73 5.93 0.97
N VAL A 26 -4.30 4.95 1.68
CA VAL A 26 -5.02 5.14 2.94
C VAL A 26 -4.27 4.59 4.14
N GLY A 27 -3.14 3.92 3.90
CA GLY A 27 -2.26 3.39 4.92
C GLY A 27 -0.92 2.96 4.31
N VAL A 28 0.17 3.17 5.04
CA VAL A 28 1.51 2.72 4.68
C VAL A 28 2.15 2.14 5.92
N GLU A 29 2.63 0.90 5.84
CA GLU A 29 3.28 0.17 6.92
C GLU A 29 4.58 -0.48 6.42
N GLU A 30 5.61 -0.46 7.25
CA GLU A 30 6.85 -1.18 6.99
C GLU A 30 6.81 -2.54 7.68
N ARG A 31 7.01 -3.61 6.92
CA ARG A 31 6.93 -4.97 7.45
C ARG A 31 7.98 -5.87 6.81
N ASP A 32 8.76 -6.56 7.63
CA ASP A 32 9.76 -7.55 7.18
C ASP A 32 10.72 -7.01 6.09
N ASN A 33 11.14 -5.74 6.21
CA ASN A 33 11.98 -5.01 5.23
C ASN A 33 11.27 -4.64 3.90
N ASP A 34 9.96 -4.81 3.84
CA ASP A 34 9.10 -4.44 2.72
C ASP A 34 8.21 -3.24 3.10
N LEU A 35 7.70 -2.56 2.07
CA LEU A 35 6.73 -1.48 2.24
C LEU A 35 5.35 -1.96 1.79
N GLN A 36 4.39 -1.95 2.70
CA GLN A 36 3.00 -2.34 2.47
C GLN A 36 2.11 -1.11 2.41
N ILE A 37 1.35 -0.97 1.33
CA ILE A 37 0.60 0.25 1.03
C ILE A 37 -0.84 -0.13 0.72
N ALA A 38 -1.78 0.36 1.52
CA ALA A 38 -3.19 0.10 1.34
C ALA A 38 -3.85 1.19 0.49
N PHE A 39 -4.64 0.80 -0.51
CA PHE A 39 -5.47 1.68 -1.31
C PHE A 39 -6.94 1.31 -1.16
N SER A 40 -7.79 2.32 -0.94
CA SER A 40 -9.25 2.13 -1.00
C SER A 40 -9.76 2.03 -2.44
N ASP A 41 -9.03 2.63 -3.39
CA ASP A 41 -9.32 2.57 -4.81
C ASP A 41 -8.41 1.50 -5.49
N PRO A 42 -9.00 0.44 -6.07
CA PRO A 42 -8.23 -0.64 -6.68
C PRO A 42 -7.52 -0.22 -7.98
N GLU A 43 -8.00 0.80 -8.69
CA GLU A 43 -7.33 1.29 -9.90
C GLU A 43 -6.06 2.08 -9.52
N ALA A 44 -6.15 2.92 -8.48
CA ALA A 44 -5.02 3.69 -7.96
C ALA A 44 -3.87 2.78 -7.48
N GLY A 45 -4.18 1.77 -6.67
CA GLY A 45 -3.13 0.86 -6.19
C GLY A 45 -2.59 -0.05 -7.30
N ALA A 46 -3.39 -0.41 -8.31
CA ALA A 46 -2.88 -1.14 -9.47
C ALA A 46 -1.89 -0.30 -10.29
N ALA A 47 -2.22 0.96 -10.57
CA ALA A 47 -1.33 1.90 -11.25
C ALA A 47 -0.05 2.16 -10.45
N PHE A 48 -0.16 2.25 -9.11
CA PHE A 48 0.99 2.39 -8.23
C PHE A 48 1.90 1.15 -8.27
N ALA A 49 1.32 -0.05 -8.19
CA ALA A 49 2.05 -1.30 -8.27
C ALA A 49 2.78 -1.46 -9.62
N GLU A 50 2.14 -1.11 -10.74
CA GLU A 50 2.77 -1.12 -12.07
C GLU A 50 3.98 -0.17 -12.15
N THR A 51 3.88 1.00 -11.53
CA THR A 51 4.94 2.02 -11.54
C THR A 51 6.13 1.61 -10.67
N THR A 52 5.86 0.95 -9.54
CA THR A 52 6.85 0.64 -8.50
C THR A 52 7.39 -0.78 -8.57
N GLY A 53 6.78 -1.65 -9.38
CA GLY A 53 7.07 -3.08 -9.40
C GLY A 53 6.54 -3.82 -8.16
N GLY A 54 5.62 -3.21 -7.42
CA GLY A 54 4.98 -3.81 -6.25
C GLY A 54 4.06 -4.97 -6.61
N ALA A 55 3.97 -5.95 -5.71
CA ALA A 55 3.00 -7.04 -5.80
C ALA A 55 1.64 -6.58 -5.23
N ILE A 56 0.55 -6.86 -5.94
CA ILE A 56 -0.81 -6.54 -5.48
C ILE A 56 -1.41 -7.76 -4.77
N ASP A 57 -1.86 -7.57 -3.54
CA ASP A 57 -2.70 -8.48 -2.79
C ASP A 57 -4.11 -7.87 -2.60
N GLN A 58 -5.16 -8.64 -2.87
CA GLN A 58 -6.54 -8.16 -2.71
C GLN A 58 -7.03 -8.43 -1.30
N VAL A 59 -7.24 -7.36 -0.52
CA VAL A 59 -7.75 -7.46 0.84
C VAL A 59 -9.26 -7.21 0.82
N ALA A 60 -10.03 -8.26 1.11
CA ALA A 60 -11.47 -8.11 1.32
C ALA A 60 -11.73 -7.19 2.51
N ASP A 61 -12.74 -6.32 2.38
CA ASP A 61 -13.12 -5.25 3.32
C ASP A 61 -13.31 -5.72 4.78
N ASP A 62 -13.48 -7.02 5.01
CA ASP A 62 -13.88 -7.60 6.30
C ASP A 62 -12.72 -7.87 7.27
N THR A 63 -11.44 -7.76 6.86
CA THR A 63 -10.33 -8.43 7.60
C THR A 63 -9.09 -7.61 7.99
N GLY A 64 -9.06 -6.27 7.98
CA GLY A 64 -7.92 -5.62 8.65
C GLY A 64 -7.57 -4.16 8.37
N LEU A 65 -8.31 -3.42 7.55
CA LEU A 65 -7.95 -2.02 7.26
C LEU A 65 -8.55 -0.99 8.23
N ASP A 66 -9.52 -1.38 9.06
CA ASP A 66 -9.96 -0.57 10.21
C ASP A 66 -8.82 -0.33 11.23
N GLU A 67 -7.87 -1.27 11.33
CA GLU A 67 -6.69 -1.12 12.19
C GLU A 67 -5.69 -0.10 11.62
N TRP A 68 -5.69 0.10 10.29
CA TRP A 68 -4.75 1.00 9.59
C TRP A 68 -5.26 2.44 9.54
N ARG A 69 -6.58 2.67 9.64
CA ARG A 69 -7.17 4.03 9.65
C ARG A 69 -6.87 4.85 10.92
N THR A 70 -6.32 4.23 11.98
CA THR A 70 -6.25 4.81 13.33
C THR A 70 -4.86 5.33 13.73
N HIS A 71 -3.86 5.36 12.85
CA HIS A 71 -2.52 5.84 13.25
C HIS A 71 -1.98 7.02 12.44
#